data_AF-A0A966TFR6-F1
#
_entry.id   AF-A0A966TFR6-F1
#
_cell.length_a   1.000
_cell.length_b   1.000
_cell.length_c   1.000
_cell.angle_alpha   90.00
_cell.angle_beta   90.00
_cell.angle_gamma   90.00
#
_symmetry.space_group_name_H-M   'P 1'
#
loop_
_entity.id
_entity.type
_entity.pdbx_description
1 polymer ?
#
loop_
_entity_poly.entity_id
_entity_poly.type
_entity_poly.pdbx_seq_one_letter_code
_entity_poly.pdbx_strand_id
1 'polypeptide(L)' 'FPAASARAMGLEKVPLICAVEMAVPTSLPRTIRLMLHCYTDLNQDQISHIYLRGAVTLRKDIAQ' A
#
# COMPACT_ATOMS: atom_id res chain seq x y z
N PHE A 1 -13.12 -2.82 6.38
CA PHE A 1 -12.32 -1.69 5.87
C PHE A 1 -10.89 -1.80 6.37
N PRO A 2 -9.87 -1.71 5.50
CA PRO A 2 -8.46 -1.75 5.92
C PRO A 2 -8.10 -0.71 7.01
N ALA A 3 -8.71 0.47 6.97
CA ALA A 3 -8.49 1.51 7.99
C ALA A 3 -8.84 1.07 9.42
N ALA A 4 -9.76 0.11 9.62
CA ALA A 4 -10.08 -0.39 10.96
C ALA A 4 -8.88 -1.13 11.58
N SER A 5 -8.18 -1.95 10.78
CA SER A 5 -6.97 -2.64 11.21
C SER A 5 -5.84 -1.65 11.50
N ALA A 6 -5.67 -0.61 10.67
CA ALA A 6 -4.67 0.43 10.91
C ALA A 6 -4.87 1.15 12.25
N ARG A 7 -6.11 1.47 12.62
CA ARG A 7 -6.43 2.05 13.94
C ARG A 7 -6.09 1.10 15.09
N ALA A 8 -6.42 -0.19 14.96
CA ALA A 8 -6.06 -1.20 15.97
C ALA A 8 -4.54 -1.38 16.13
N MET A 9 -3.75 -0.93 15.15
CA MET A 9 -2.29 -0.95 15.15
C MET A 9 -1.65 0.35 15.66
N GLY A 10 -2.42 1.29 16.23
CA GLY A 10 -1.90 2.53 16.82
C GLY A 10 -1.95 3.76 15.92
N LEU A 11 -2.65 3.70 14.78
CA LEU A 11 -2.85 4.85 13.87
C LEU A 11 -4.17 5.58 14.11
N GLU A 12 -4.70 5.59 15.34
CA GLU A 12 -6.01 6.18 15.65
C GLU A 12 -6.10 7.70 15.38
N LYS A 13 -4.97 8.42 15.45
CA LYS A 13 -4.91 9.88 15.19
C LYS A 13 -4.57 10.23 13.74
N VAL A 14 -4.20 9.26 12.91
CA VAL A 14 -3.86 9.51 11.51
C VAL A 14 -5.15 9.59 10.69
N PRO A 15 -5.33 10.58 9.82
CA PRO A 15 -6.44 10.60 8.87
C PRO A 15 -6.34 9.41 7.91
N LEU A 16 -7.37 8.57 7.87
CA LEU A 16 -7.42 7.37 7.04
C LEU A 16 -8.65 7.39 6.13
N ILE A 17 -8.45 7.12 4.85
CA ILE A 17 -9.51 6.95 3.87
C ILE A 17 -9.36 5.60 3.16
N CYS A 18 -10.48 4.99 2.79
CA CYS A 18 -10.51 3.78 1.96
C CYS A 18 -11.22 4.09 0.65
N ALA A 19 -10.73 3.52 -0.45
CA ALA A 19 -11.35 3.57 -1.75
C ALA A 19 -11.41 2.16 -2.35
N VAL A 20 -12.25 1.98 -3.36
CA VAL A 20 -12.29 0.76 -4.17
C VAL A 20 -11.40 0.97 -5.38
N GLU A 21 -10.49 0.03 -5.61
CA GLU A 21 -9.66 0.01 -6.82
C GLU A 21 -10.49 -0.23 -8.07
N MET A 22 -10.04 0.31 -9.21
CA MET A 22 -10.61 -0.04 -10.51
C MET A 22 -10.62 -1.55 -10.77
N ALA A 23 -11.78 -2.07 -11.20
CA ALA A 23 -11.96 -3.47 -11.55
C ALA A 23 -11.44 -3.77 -12.97
N VAL A 24 -10.11 -3.79 -13.14
CA VAL A 24 -9.48 -4.10 -14.43
C VAL A 24 -9.49 -5.61 -14.67
N PRO A 25 -9.95 -6.11 -15.84
CA PRO A 25 -9.81 -7.52 -16.20
C PRO A 25 -8.36 -7.98 -16.06
N THR A 26 -8.14 -9.19 -15.55
CA THR A 26 -6.79 -9.76 -15.25
C THR A 26 -6.01 -9.10 -14.10
N SER A 27 -6.60 -8.12 -13.40
CA SER A 27 -5.97 -7.56 -12.19
C SER A 27 -5.83 -8.60 -11.07
N LEU A 28 -4.80 -8.41 -10.23
CA LEU A 28 -4.53 -9.30 -9.11
C LEU A 28 -5.71 -9.29 -8.10
N PRO A 29 -6.42 -10.41 -7.91
CA PRO A 29 -7.60 -10.45 -7.06
C PRO A 29 -7.21 -10.35 -5.58
N ARG A 30 -8.15 -9.86 -4.75
CA ARG A 30 -8.01 -9.77 -3.28
C ARG A 30 -6.76 -8.98 -2.83
N THR A 31 -6.51 -7.87 -3.50
CA THR A 31 -5.35 -7.00 -3.23
C THR A 31 -5.77 -5.79 -2.40
N ILE A 32 -5.06 -5.55 -1.30
CA ILE A 32 -5.13 -4.28 -0.55
C ILE A 32 -3.91 -3.45 -0.95
N ARG A 33 -4.14 -2.21 -1.38
CA ARG A 33 -3.08 -1.22 -1.64
C ARG A 33 -3.11 -0.14 -0.58
N LEU A 34 -1.94 0.40 -0.28
CA LEU A 34 -1.75 1.51 0.66
C LEU A 34 -0.97 2.62 -0.04
N MET A 35 -1.43 3.85 0.12
CA MET A 35 -0.67 5.05 -0.17
C MET A 35 -0.49 5.78 1.15
N LEU A 36 0.77 6.08 1.50
CA LEU A 36 1.12 6.70 2.76
C LEU A 36 1.90 7.98 2.46
N HIS A 37 1.38 9.11 2.94
CA HIS A 37 2.11 10.36 2.99
C HIS A 37 2.76 10.45 4.37
N CYS A 38 4.07 10.64 4.41
CA CYS A 38 4.82 10.84 5.65
C CYS A 38 5.81 12.00 5.51
N TYR A 39 6.17 12.58 6.65
CA TYR A 39 7.34 13.41 6.76
C TYR A 39 8.56 12.51 6.95
N THR A 40 9.61 12.74 6.17
CA THR A 40 10.86 11.99 6.24
C THR A 40 11.99 12.84 5.68
N ASP A 41 13.19 12.64 6.20
CA ASP A 41 14.42 13.24 5.66
C ASP A 41 15.04 12.39 4.54
N LEU A 42 14.41 11.25 4.21
CA LEU A 42 14.84 10.37 3.13
C LEU A 42 14.51 10.99 1.76
N ASN A 43 15.45 10.86 0.83
CA ASN A 43 15.22 11.15 -0.57
C ASN A 43 14.34 10.08 -1.23
N GLN A 44 13.75 10.44 -2.36
CA GLN A 44 12.81 9.60 -3.12
C GLN A 44 13.37 8.20 -3.44
N ASP A 45 14.65 8.12 -3.79
CA ASP A 45 15.37 6.88 -4.14
C ASP A 45 15.65 5.96 -2.95
N GLN A 46 15.58 6.49 -1.73
CA GLN A 46 15.75 5.74 -0.49
C GLN A 46 14.44 5.10 0.00
N ILE A 47 13.30 5.45 -0.61
CA ILE A 47 11.99 4.95 -0.22
C ILE A 47 11.79 3.50 -0.68
N SER A 48 11.55 2.61 0.28
CA SER A 48 11.24 1.20 0.00
C SER A 48 9.73 0.98 -0.13
N HIS A 49 9.26 0.76 -1.36
CA HIS A 49 7.89 0.33 -1.61
C HIS A 49 7.75 -1.19 -1.40
N ILE A 50 6.98 -1.59 -0.38
CA ILE A 50 6.87 -2.98 0.07
C ILE A 50 5.69 -3.69 -0.59
N TYR A 51 5.97 -4.82 -1.24
CA TYR A 51 4.98 -5.70 -1.86
C TYR A 51 5.06 -7.08 -1.22
N LEU A 52 3.94 -7.58 -0.73
CA LEU A 52 3.88 -8.83 0.02
C LEU A 52 3.00 -9.87 -0.68
N ARG A 53 3.29 -11.16 -0.46
CA ARG A 53 2.49 -12.29 -0.95
C ARG A 53 2.31 -12.21 -2.48
N GLY A 54 1.11 -12.41 -3.02
CA GLY A 54 0.85 -12.31 -4.46
C GLY A 54 1.14 -10.93 -5.06
N ALA A 55 1.19 -9.86 -4.24
CA ALA A 55 1.43 -8.51 -4.73
C ALA A 55 2.87 -8.28 -5.19
N VAL A 56 3.83 -9.17 -4.87
CA VAL A 56 5.22 -9.07 -5.39
C VAL A 56 5.26 -9.00 -6.92
N THR A 57 4.27 -9.63 -7.58
CA THR A 57 4.13 -9.63 -9.05
C THR A 57 3.79 -8.27 -9.66
N LEU A 58 3.33 -7.31 -8.84
CA LEU A 58 2.94 -5.97 -9.29
C LEU A 58 4.13 -5.02 -9.48
N ARG A 59 5.33 -5.40 -9.00
CA ARG A 59 6.51 -4.54 -9.04
C ARG A 59 7.63 -5.17 -9.85
N LYS A 60 7.38 -5.27 -11.16
CA LYS A 60 8.24 -5.94 -12.14
C LYS A 60 9.57 -5.21 -12.42
N ASP A 61 9.65 -3.94 -12.05
CA ASP A 61 10.83 -3.06 -12.21
C ASP A 61 11.93 -3.30 -11.16
N ILE A 62 11.64 -3.96 -10.03
CA ILE A 62 12.64 -4.36 -9.00
C ILE A 62 12.62 -5.86 -8.73
N ALA A 63 11.64 -6.58 -9.27
CA ALA A 63 11.62 -8.04 -9.27
C ALA A 63 12.46 -8.59 -10.44
N GLN A 64 13.76 -8.27 -10.46
CA GLN A 64 14.81 -9.02 -11.15
C GLN A 64 16.17 -8.78 -10.48
#